data_AF-A0A2G8CS71-F1
#
_entry.id   AF-A0A2G8CS71-F1
#
_cell.length_a   1.000
_cell.length_b   1.000
_cell.length_c   1.000
_cell.angle_alpha   90.00
_cell.angle_beta   90.00
_cell.angle_gamma   90.00
#
_symmetry.space_group_name_H-M   'P 1'
#
loop_
_entity.id
_entity.type
_entity.pdbx_description
1 polymer ?
#
loop_
_entity_poly.entity_id
_entity_poly.type
_entity_poly.pdbx_seq_one_letter_code
_entity_poly.pdbx_strand_id
1 'polypeptide(L)'
;MNLEKWAASIDGELLDLDAAPTQQPAQCHDVWLSYLYALGGKPGDGHAPGAEGWTSEVWRQFPKHRPNLAKLFTRHDGKTIKAGDVVFWSAYDGNGLPHVAVALANAGQYTVYCLTQNPGPVHREHLSRRGILGVLRPITKTTPTSKPASKPAAPAITQEELMANPTYVQDAATKGQGTIYAVSPITGKKRPVSKAEWNGYRAAEKAGGEKLAVGQISKADLDAIPDA
;
A
#
# COMPACT_ATOMS: atom_id res chain seq x y z
N MET A 1 -4.33 -12.71 -14.66
CA MET A 1 -5.13 -11.57 -14.17
C MET A 1 -4.26 -10.31 -14.25
N ASN A 2 -4.83 -9.16 -14.64
CA ASN A 2 -4.15 -7.86 -14.56
C ASN A 2 -4.45 -7.25 -13.18
N LEU A 3 -3.41 -7.07 -12.35
CA LEU A 3 -3.54 -6.64 -10.95
C LEU A 3 -4.11 -5.23 -10.84
N GLU A 4 -3.59 -4.28 -11.62
CA GLU A 4 -4.06 -2.90 -11.56
C GLU A 4 -5.49 -2.77 -12.06
N LYS A 5 -5.85 -3.51 -13.12
CA LYS A 5 -7.23 -3.52 -13.63
C LYS A 5 -8.22 -4.04 -12.59
N TRP A 6 -7.84 -5.08 -11.83
CA TRP A 6 -8.67 -5.58 -10.74
C TRP A 6 -8.74 -4.57 -9.60
N ALA A 7 -7.60 -4.03 -9.14
CA ALA A 7 -7.56 -3.07 -8.05
C ALA A 7 -8.41 -1.83 -8.35
N ALA A 8 -8.26 -1.25 -9.55
CA ALA A 8 -9.06 -0.10 -9.99
C ALA A 8 -10.57 -0.40 -10.13
N SER A 9 -10.97 -1.67 -10.27
CA SER A 9 -12.39 -2.03 -10.41
C SER A 9 -13.16 -2.08 -9.10
N ILE A 10 -12.46 -2.08 -7.96
CA ILE A 10 -13.05 -2.16 -6.61
C ILE A 10 -12.59 -1.02 -5.70
N ASP A 11 -11.67 -0.17 -6.15
CA ASP A 11 -11.18 0.97 -5.39
C ASP A 11 -12.29 2.00 -5.15
N GLY A 12 -12.46 2.42 -3.90
CA GLY A 12 -13.55 3.27 -3.46
C GLY A 12 -14.87 2.55 -3.15
N GLU A 13 -14.97 1.24 -3.41
CA GLU A 13 -16.19 0.46 -3.14
C GLU A 13 -16.22 -0.09 -1.71
N LEU A 14 -17.43 -0.27 -1.16
CA LEU A 14 -17.64 -1.07 0.05
C LEU A 14 -17.95 -2.51 -0.38
N LEU A 15 -17.02 -3.42 -0.15
CA LEU A 15 -17.17 -4.83 -0.50
C LEU A 15 -17.69 -5.62 0.70
N ASP A 16 -18.80 -6.33 0.55
CA ASP A 16 -19.27 -7.35 1.49
C ASP A 16 -19.59 -8.62 0.69
N LEU A 17 -18.68 -9.59 0.70
CA LEU A 17 -18.71 -10.77 -0.17
C LEU A 17 -19.06 -12.06 0.58
N ASP A 18 -19.01 -12.05 1.91
CA ASP A 18 -19.37 -13.18 2.75
C ASP A 18 -20.44 -12.86 3.82
N ALA A 19 -20.95 -11.61 3.87
CA ALA A 19 -21.92 -11.13 4.85
C ALA A 19 -21.42 -11.26 6.30
N ALA A 20 -20.10 -11.22 6.52
CA ALA A 20 -19.48 -11.40 7.83
C ALA A 20 -18.45 -10.30 8.17
N PRO A 21 -18.41 -9.85 9.44
CA PRO A 21 -19.40 -10.08 10.49
C PRO A 21 -20.67 -9.26 10.22
N THR A 22 -21.83 -9.80 10.63
CA THR A 22 -23.13 -9.17 10.36
C THR A 22 -23.30 -7.78 11.00
N GLN A 23 -22.55 -7.48 12.07
CA GLN A 23 -22.60 -6.19 12.77
C GLN A 23 -21.75 -5.11 12.11
N GLN A 24 -20.69 -5.51 11.40
CA GLN A 24 -19.75 -4.61 10.72
C GLN A 24 -19.37 -5.24 9.39
N PRO A 25 -20.27 -5.18 8.38
CA PRO A 25 -19.94 -5.67 7.04
C PRO A 25 -18.81 -4.82 6.45
N ALA A 26 -18.23 -5.29 5.34
CA ALA A 26 -17.14 -4.64 4.66
C ALA A 26 -15.82 -4.60 5.44
N GLN A 27 -15.21 -5.77 5.54
CA GLN A 27 -13.95 -6.03 6.23
C GLN A 27 -12.77 -6.12 5.27
N CYS A 28 -11.56 -6.13 5.83
CA CYS A 28 -10.34 -6.42 5.06
C CYS A 28 -10.39 -7.79 4.37
N HIS A 29 -11.13 -8.74 4.96
CA HIS A 29 -11.32 -10.08 4.40
C HIS A 29 -12.02 -10.06 3.04
N ASP A 30 -12.93 -9.10 2.78
CA ASP A 30 -13.64 -8.99 1.51
C ASP A 30 -12.71 -8.62 0.34
N VAL A 31 -11.65 -7.86 0.60
CA VAL A 31 -10.62 -7.57 -0.42
C VAL A 31 -9.89 -8.86 -0.81
N TRP A 32 -9.58 -9.71 0.18
CA TRP A 32 -9.00 -11.03 -0.07
C TRP A 32 -9.95 -11.93 -0.88
N LEU A 33 -11.24 -11.97 -0.53
CA LEU A 33 -12.23 -12.75 -1.28
C LEU A 33 -12.38 -12.26 -2.73
N SER A 34 -12.44 -10.94 -2.93
CA SER A 34 -12.48 -10.33 -4.27
C SER A 34 -11.27 -10.76 -5.12
N TYR A 35 -10.06 -10.69 -4.53
CA TYR A 35 -8.84 -11.07 -5.22
C TYR A 35 -8.80 -12.56 -5.56
N LEU A 36 -9.21 -13.40 -4.61
CA LEU A 36 -9.35 -14.84 -4.81
C LEU A 36 -10.28 -15.16 -5.98
N TYR A 37 -11.44 -14.50 -6.06
CA TYR A 37 -12.40 -14.69 -7.16
C TYR A 37 -11.84 -14.21 -8.49
N ALA A 38 -11.11 -13.09 -8.52
CA ALA A 38 -10.43 -12.60 -9.72
C ALA A 38 -9.34 -13.57 -10.24
N LEU A 39 -8.81 -14.44 -9.37
CA LEU A 39 -7.86 -15.51 -9.71
C LEU A 39 -8.54 -16.85 -10.03
N GLY A 40 -9.87 -16.92 -10.00
CA GLY A 40 -10.66 -18.12 -10.30
C GLY A 40 -10.95 -19.01 -9.09
N GLY A 41 -10.76 -18.50 -7.87
CA GLY A 41 -11.29 -19.13 -6.65
C GLY A 41 -12.82 -19.07 -6.61
N LYS A 42 -13.43 -19.93 -5.78
CA LYS A 42 -14.89 -20.05 -5.67
C LYS A 42 -15.39 -19.53 -4.31
N PRO A 43 -16.68 -19.16 -4.21
CA PRO A 43 -17.28 -18.85 -2.91
C PRO A 43 -16.97 -19.90 -1.86
N GLY A 44 -16.54 -19.46 -0.67
CA GLY A 44 -16.14 -20.33 0.44
C GLY A 44 -14.70 -20.84 0.40
N ASP A 45 -13.95 -20.73 -0.71
CA ASP A 45 -12.54 -21.14 -0.74
C ASP A 45 -11.66 -20.26 0.15
N GLY A 46 -12.03 -18.98 0.32
CA GLY A 46 -11.23 -17.98 1.04
C GLY A 46 -11.62 -17.77 2.51
N HIS A 47 -12.73 -18.35 2.97
CA HIS A 47 -13.25 -18.09 4.32
C HIS A 47 -12.24 -18.51 5.39
N ALA A 48 -12.08 -17.65 6.39
CA ALA A 48 -11.24 -17.95 7.54
C ALA A 48 -11.75 -19.18 8.32
N PRO A 49 -10.86 -20.12 8.71
CA PRO A 49 -11.19 -21.18 9.65
C PRO A 49 -11.36 -20.67 11.08
N GLY A 50 -11.92 -21.54 11.93
CA GLY A 50 -12.02 -21.32 13.38
C GLY A 50 -13.39 -20.77 13.80
N ALA A 51 -13.66 -20.80 15.11
CA ALA A 51 -14.93 -20.31 15.66
C ALA A 51 -15.02 -18.78 15.58
N GLU A 52 -13.88 -18.11 15.62
CA GLU A 52 -13.76 -16.66 15.62
C GLU A 52 -13.63 -16.07 14.21
N GLY A 53 -13.33 -16.89 13.19
CA GLY A 53 -13.31 -16.45 11.79
C GLY A 53 -12.27 -15.39 11.45
N TRP A 54 -11.15 -15.30 12.19
CA TRP A 54 -10.13 -14.27 11.95
C TRP A 54 -9.35 -14.49 10.65
N THR A 55 -9.17 -13.42 9.87
CA THR A 55 -8.46 -13.47 8.57
C THR A 55 -7.05 -14.07 8.65
N SER A 56 -6.34 -13.92 9.77
CA SER A 56 -5.01 -14.52 9.98
C SER A 56 -5.02 -16.05 9.92
N GLU A 57 -6.14 -16.68 10.27
CA GLU A 57 -6.26 -18.14 10.29
C GLU A 57 -6.17 -18.76 8.90
N VAL A 58 -6.53 -18.00 7.86
CA VAL A 58 -6.32 -18.42 6.46
C VAL A 58 -4.85 -18.77 6.24
N TRP A 59 -3.92 -17.88 6.64
CA TRP A 59 -2.49 -18.10 6.45
C TRP A 59 -1.91 -19.17 7.38
N ARG A 60 -2.32 -19.17 8.66
CA ARG A 60 -1.82 -20.14 9.65
C ARG A 60 -2.17 -21.57 9.27
N GLN A 61 -3.40 -21.79 8.81
CA GLN A 61 -3.93 -23.12 8.52
C GLN A 61 -3.76 -23.53 7.05
N PHE A 62 -3.24 -22.66 6.19
CA PHE A 62 -2.91 -23.01 4.82
C PHE A 62 -1.83 -24.12 4.75
N PRO A 63 -1.93 -25.10 3.84
CA PRO A 63 -3.03 -25.33 2.89
C PRO A 63 -4.15 -26.22 3.41
N LYS A 64 -4.06 -26.68 4.66
CA LYS A 64 -4.87 -27.80 5.19
C LYS A 64 -6.37 -27.49 5.27
N HIS A 65 -6.75 -26.25 5.60
CA HIS A 65 -8.16 -25.90 5.77
C HIS A 65 -8.92 -25.80 4.44
N ARG A 66 -8.27 -25.32 3.36
CA ARG A 66 -8.91 -25.08 2.06
C ARG A 66 -8.00 -25.60 0.93
N PRO A 67 -8.12 -26.89 0.57
CA PRO A 67 -7.21 -27.50 -0.39
C PRO A 67 -7.28 -26.88 -1.80
N ASN A 68 -8.38 -26.21 -2.15
CA ASN A 68 -8.47 -25.46 -3.42
C ASN A 68 -7.56 -24.22 -3.43
N LEU A 69 -7.31 -23.56 -2.30
CA LEU A 69 -6.38 -22.44 -2.23
C LEU A 69 -4.97 -22.87 -2.63
N ALA A 70 -4.56 -24.10 -2.29
CA ALA A 70 -3.25 -24.63 -2.67
C ALA A 70 -3.04 -24.80 -4.17
N LYS A 71 -4.12 -24.83 -4.96
CA LYS A 71 -4.06 -24.85 -6.43
C LYS A 71 -3.80 -23.46 -7.02
N LEU A 72 -4.07 -22.41 -6.24
CA LEU A 72 -3.99 -21.02 -6.66
C LEU A 72 -2.85 -20.27 -6.01
N PHE A 73 -2.37 -20.70 -4.83
CA PHE A 73 -1.38 -19.98 -4.04
C PHE A 73 -0.25 -20.88 -3.51
N THR A 74 0.86 -20.23 -3.17
CA THR A 74 1.96 -20.78 -2.37
C THR A 74 2.15 -19.92 -1.13
N ARG A 75 2.53 -20.52 0.01
CA ARG A 75 2.74 -19.80 1.27
C ARG A 75 4.20 -19.40 1.44
N HIS A 76 4.45 -18.15 1.83
CA HIS A 76 5.79 -17.62 2.12
C HIS A 76 5.80 -16.87 3.45
N ASP A 77 6.98 -16.72 4.06
CA ASP A 77 7.19 -16.12 5.39
C ASP A 77 7.09 -14.58 5.42
N GLY A 78 6.82 -13.94 4.30
CA GLY A 78 6.67 -12.49 4.21
C GLY A 78 7.98 -11.69 4.26
N LYS A 79 9.16 -12.33 4.26
CA LYS A 79 10.45 -11.60 4.14
C LYS A 79 10.51 -10.82 2.83
N THR A 80 10.15 -11.49 1.73
CA THR A 80 10.01 -10.88 0.40
C THR A 80 8.54 -10.83 0.01
N ILE A 81 8.01 -9.62 -0.16
CA ILE A 81 6.63 -9.37 -0.58
C ILE A 81 6.69 -8.76 -1.97
N LYS A 82 5.94 -9.34 -2.90
CA LYS A 82 5.87 -8.96 -4.31
C LYS A 82 4.49 -8.43 -4.65
N ALA A 83 4.40 -7.65 -5.73
CA ALA A 83 3.12 -7.29 -6.31
C ALA A 83 2.26 -8.54 -6.56
N GLY A 84 0.99 -8.51 -6.13
CA GLY A 84 0.02 -9.60 -6.18
C GLY A 84 0.06 -10.56 -4.99
N ASP A 85 1.02 -10.42 -4.07
CA ASP A 85 0.97 -11.19 -2.83
C ASP A 85 -0.20 -10.74 -1.95
N VAL A 86 -0.87 -11.70 -1.33
CA VAL A 86 -1.84 -11.44 -0.27
C VAL A 86 -1.11 -11.49 1.05
N VAL A 87 -1.09 -10.36 1.75
CA VAL A 87 -0.32 -10.16 2.97
C VAL A 87 -1.23 -10.30 4.17
N PHE A 88 -0.82 -11.12 5.14
CA PHE A 88 -1.60 -11.40 6.35
C PHE A 88 -0.84 -10.90 7.59
N TRP A 89 -1.55 -10.18 8.45
CA TRP A 89 -1.09 -9.71 9.76
C TRP A 89 -1.76 -10.51 10.87
N SER A 90 -1.00 -10.88 11.91
CA SER A 90 -1.58 -11.39 13.16
C SER A 90 -2.10 -10.28 14.04
N ALA A 91 -1.46 -9.12 13.95
CA ALA A 91 -1.84 -7.92 14.66
C ALA A 91 -1.43 -6.72 13.81
N TYR A 92 -2.40 -6.00 13.25
CA TYR A 92 -2.13 -4.80 12.47
C TYR A 92 -1.34 -3.77 13.30
N ASP A 93 -0.27 -3.23 12.72
CA ASP A 93 0.73 -2.36 13.39
C ASP A 93 1.35 -2.94 14.69
N GLY A 94 1.23 -4.26 14.89
CA GLY A 94 1.76 -4.99 16.04
C GLY A 94 0.85 -5.05 17.26
N ASN A 95 -0.25 -4.30 17.32
CA ASN A 95 -1.18 -4.27 18.47
C ASN A 95 -2.68 -4.33 18.08
N GLY A 96 -3.01 -4.25 16.79
CA GLY A 96 -4.39 -4.27 16.29
C GLY A 96 -4.94 -5.68 16.07
N LEU A 97 -6.14 -5.74 15.52
CA LEU A 97 -6.76 -7.00 15.09
C LEU A 97 -6.00 -7.60 13.88
N PRO A 98 -6.19 -8.90 13.60
CA PRO A 98 -5.70 -9.52 12.37
C PRO A 98 -6.16 -8.76 11.12
N HIS A 99 -5.29 -8.65 10.13
CA HIS A 99 -5.58 -7.90 8.90
C HIS A 99 -5.09 -8.62 7.66
N VAL A 100 -5.70 -8.32 6.51
CA VAL A 100 -5.26 -8.83 5.21
C VAL A 100 -5.35 -7.74 4.15
N ALA A 101 -4.38 -7.72 3.24
CA ALA A 101 -4.35 -6.78 2.12
C ALA A 101 -3.68 -7.42 0.90
N VAL A 102 -3.87 -6.85 -0.30
CA VAL A 102 -3.19 -7.31 -1.53
C VAL A 102 -2.11 -6.32 -1.93
N ALA A 103 -0.85 -6.76 -1.95
CA ALA A 103 0.27 -5.92 -2.33
C ALA A 103 0.15 -5.48 -3.81
N LEU A 104 0.17 -4.18 -4.06
CA LEU A 104 0.11 -3.60 -5.41
C LEU A 104 1.51 -3.39 -6.01
N ALA A 105 2.54 -3.35 -5.16
CA ALA A 105 3.93 -3.26 -5.56
C ALA A 105 4.80 -4.22 -4.72
N ASN A 106 6.07 -4.38 -5.10
CA ASN A 106 7.04 -5.02 -4.22
C ASN A 106 7.21 -4.16 -2.97
N ALA A 107 7.16 -4.79 -1.79
CA ALA A 107 7.23 -4.04 -0.54
C ALA A 107 8.63 -3.50 -0.30
N GLY A 108 8.68 -2.30 0.32
CA GLY A 108 9.90 -1.75 0.88
C GLY A 108 10.29 -2.43 2.19
N GLN A 109 11.27 -1.85 2.89
CA GLN A 109 11.77 -2.38 4.16
C GLN A 109 10.73 -2.28 5.30
N TYR A 110 9.90 -1.24 5.29
CA TYR A 110 9.03 -0.90 6.43
C TYR A 110 7.54 -0.98 6.14
N THR A 111 7.14 -0.81 4.88
CA THR A 111 5.72 -0.74 4.49
C THR A 111 5.45 -1.59 3.25
N VAL A 112 4.17 -1.92 3.06
CA VAL A 112 3.62 -2.58 1.88
C VAL A 112 2.64 -1.62 1.23
N TYR A 113 2.87 -1.24 -0.03
CA TYR A 113 1.83 -0.57 -0.82
C TYR A 113 0.81 -1.61 -1.27
N CYS A 114 -0.43 -1.46 -0.82
CA CYS A 114 -1.47 -2.48 -1.00
C CYS A 114 -2.85 -1.87 -1.20
N LEU A 115 -3.78 -2.71 -1.66
CA LEU A 115 -5.20 -2.46 -1.61
C LEU A 115 -5.78 -3.12 -0.36
N THR A 116 -6.56 -2.37 0.40
CA THR A 116 -7.09 -2.76 1.72
C THR A 116 -8.51 -2.23 1.92
N GLN A 117 -9.24 -2.77 2.89
CA GLN A 117 -10.54 -2.26 3.35
C GLN A 117 -10.57 -2.34 4.88
N ASN A 118 -11.42 -1.53 5.49
CA ASN A 118 -11.60 -1.37 6.93
C ASN A 118 -10.38 -0.71 7.63
N PRO A 119 -10.47 0.58 8.00
CA PRO A 119 -11.70 1.39 8.04
C PRO A 119 -12.16 1.89 6.65
N GLY A 120 -13.49 1.96 6.47
CA GLY A 120 -14.11 2.56 5.28
C GLY A 120 -14.04 1.70 4.02
N PRO A 121 -14.32 2.31 2.85
CA PRO A 121 -14.26 1.65 1.55
C PRO A 121 -12.88 1.09 1.23
N VAL A 122 -12.81 0.22 0.23
CA VAL A 122 -11.55 -0.22 -0.36
C VAL A 122 -10.73 0.99 -0.78
N HIS A 123 -9.45 1.00 -0.42
CA HIS A 123 -8.53 2.06 -0.79
C HIS A 123 -7.10 1.53 -0.93
N ARG A 124 -6.27 2.31 -1.61
CA ARG A 124 -4.82 2.09 -1.65
C ARG A 124 -4.19 2.72 -0.41
N GLU A 125 -3.25 2.01 0.21
CA GLU A 125 -2.54 2.48 1.41
C GLU A 125 -1.15 1.86 1.51
N HIS A 126 -0.26 2.52 2.25
CA HIS A 126 0.99 1.94 2.76
C HIS A 126 0.81 1.38 4.17
N LEU A 127 0.67 0.07 4.31
CA LEU A 127 0.55 -0.57 5.62
C LEU A 127 1.91 -0.97 6.20
N SER A 128 2.06 -0.79 7.51
CA SER A 128 3.24 -1.20 8.29
C SER A 128 3.54 -2.69 8.14
N ARG A 129 4.81 -3.07 8.03
CA ARG A 129 5.23 -4.49 8.02
C ARG A 129 5.25 -5.13 9.40
N ARG A 130 5.01 -4.36 10.47
CA ARG A 130 4.93 -4.88 11.84
C ARG A 130 3.73 -5.80 11.98
N GLY A 131 3.95 -6.99 12.54
CA GLY A 131 2.88 -7.96 12.77
C GLY A 131 2.50 -8.81 11.55
N ILE A 132 3.22 -8.70 10.43
CA ILE A 132 3.06 -9.62 9.29
C ILE A 132 3.37 -11.05 9.73
N LEU A 133 2.44 -11.96 9.45
CA LEU A 133 2.62 -13.41 9.56
C LEU A 133 3.34 -13.99 8.35
N GLY A 134 2.95 -13.52 7.18
CA GLY A 134 3.50 -13.95 5.90
C GLY A 134 2.59 -13.59 4.75
N VAL A 135 2.82 -14.23 3.61
CA VAL A 135 2.03 -14.00 2.39
C VAL A 135 1.53 -15.29 1.75
N LEU A 136 0.39 -15.20 1.07
CA LEU A 136 -0.02 -16.14 0.04
C LEU A 136 0.27 -15.53 -1.33
N ARG A 137 1.12 -16.20 -2.11
CA ARG A 137 1.54 -15.75 -3.44
C ARG A 137 0.80 -16.53 -4.51
N PRO A 138 0.08 -15.88 -5.44
CA PRO A 138 -0.56 -16.54 -6.57
C PRO A 138 0.44 -17.38 -7.37
N ILE A 139 0.03 -18.59 -7.76
CA ILE A 139 0.78 -19.44 -8.68
C ILE A 139 0.56 -18.86 -10.08
N THR A 140 1.59 -18.24 -10.64
CA THR A 140 1.57 -17.84 -12.04
C THR A 140 1.68 -19.08 -12.93
N LYS A 141 0.57 -19.50 -13.55
CA LYS A 141 0.67 -20.38 -14.72
C LYS A 141 1.38 -19.58 -15.80
N THR A 142 2.58 -20.00 -16.17
CA THR A 142 3.47 -19.31 -17.10
C THR A 142 2.75 -18.97 -18.41
N THR A 143 2.50 -17.68 -18.62
CA THR A 143 2.70 -17.04 -19.93
C THR A 143 3.57 -15.81 -19.69
N PRO A 144 4.85 -15.83 -20.09
CA PRO A 144 5.75 -14.71 -19.89
C PRO A 144 5.45 -13.64 -20.94
N THR A 145 4.70 -12.61 -20.58
CA THR A 145 4.72 -11.33 -21.31
C THR A 145 4.42 -10.18 -20.36
N SER A 146 5.48 -9.62 -19.77
CA SER A 146 5.63 -8.17 -19.74
C SER A 146 7.07 -7.83 -20.09
N LYS A 147 7.23 -7.37 -21.32
CA LYS A 147 8.40 -6.62 -21.80
C LYS A 147 8.67 -5.46 -20.82
N PRO A 148 9.94 -5.05 -20.57
CA PRO A 148 10.22 -3.90 -19.74
C PRO A 148 9.49 -2.69 -20.33
N ALA A 149 8.58 -2.09 -19.56
CA ALA A 149 7.96 -0.84 -19.95
C ALA A 149 9.08 0.21 -20.04
N SER A 150 9.24 0.77 -21.24
CA SER A 150 10.09 1.92 -21.50
C SER A 150 9.79 3.04 -20.51
N LYS A 151 10.88 3.62 -19.97
CA LYS A 151 10.97 4.81 -19.12
C LYS A 151 9.74 5.73 -19.21
N PRO A 152 8.88 5.81 -18.17
CA PRO A 152 7.87 6.85 -18.08
C PRO A 152 8.53 8.20 -17.87
N ALA A 153 7.96 9.23 -18.49
CA ALA A 153 8.22 10.62 -18.17
C ALA A 153 8.01 10.87 -16.66
N ALA A 154 8.73 11.84 -16.11
CA ALA A 154 8.75 12.18 -14.67
C ALA A 154 7.32 12.15 -14.08
N PRO A 155 7.08 11.34 -13.02
CA PRO A 155 5.73 11.12 -12.53
C PRO A 155 5.21 12.36 -11.81
N ALA A 156 3.94 12.66 -12.09
CA ALA A 156 3.14 13.54 -11.25
C ALA A 156 2.93 12.88 -9.89
N ILE A 157 3.07 13.69 -8.84
CA ILE A 157 2.99 13.32 -7.43
C ILE A 157 1.57 12.82 -7.13
N THR A 158 1.46 11.69 -6.45
CA THR A 158 0.16 11.12 -6.08
C THR A 158 -0.43 11.85 -4.87
N GLN A 159 -1.75 11.86 -4.75
CA GLN A 159 -2.47 12.47 -3.63
C GLN A 159 -2.06 11.87 -2.26
N GLU A 160 -1.52 10.64 -2.24
CA GLU A 160 -0.92 9.98 -1.07
C GLU A 160 0.41 10.61 -0.61
N GLU A 161 1.27 11.09 -1.52
CA GLU A 161 2.50 11.81 -1.15
C GLU A 161 2.23 13.23 -0.63
N LEU A 162 1.05 13.78 -0.92
CA LEU A 162 0.55 15.05 -0.37
C LEU A 162 -0.05 14.89 1.04
N MET A 163 -0.56 13.71 1.39
CA MET A 163 -1.14 13.43 2.71
C MET A 163 -0.12 12.94 3.74
N ALA A 164 1.04 12.45 3.30
CA ALA A 164 2.14 12.05 4.15
C ALA A 164 3.06 13.26 4.45
N ASN A 165 2.58 14.23 5.26
CA ASN A 165 3.28 15.44 5.73
C ASN A 165 4.79 15.50 5.35
N PRO A 166 5.13 15.93 4.12
CA PRO A 166 6.49 15.83 3.64
C PRO A 166 7.37 16.85 4.37
N THR A 167 8.64 16.49 4.56
CA THR A 167 9.61 17.44 5.09
C THR A 167 10.12 18.31 3.94
N TYR A 168 9.95 19.62 4.05
CA TYR A 168 10.45 20.56 3.06
C TYR A 168 11.87 20.98 3.42
N VAL A 169 12.79 20.88 2.46
CA VAL A 169 14.19 21.26 2.65
C VAL A 169 14.68 22.15 1.51
N GLN A 170 15.66 23.00 1.81
CA GLN A 170 16.34 23.86 0.84
C GLN A 170 17.83 23.91 1.19
N ASP A 171 18.68 24.09 0.17
CA ASP A 171 20.10 24.41 0.37
C ASP A 171 20.22 25.75 1.12
N ALA A 172 20.85 25.71 2.29
CA ALA A 172 21.10 26.86 3.14
C ALA A 172 21.82 28.00 2.42
N ALA A 173 22.68 27.70 1.43
CA ALA A 173 23.39 28.70 0.65
C ALA A 173 22.46 29.52 -0.27
N THR A 174 21.27 29.02 -0.56
CA THR A 174 20.29 29.64 -1.48
C THR A 174 18.97 30.00 -0.79
N LYS A 175 18.98 30.12 0.55
CA LYS A 175 17.79 30.38 1.37
C LYS A 175 16.89 31.47 0.77
N GLY A 176 15.65 31.09 0.47
CA GLY A 176 14.63 32.00 -0.10
C GLY A 176 14.77 32.32 -1.59
N GLN A 177 15.79 31.80 -2.29
CA GLN A 177 16.00 32.02 -3.73
C GLN A 177 16.18 30.71 -4.53
N GLY A 178 16.60 29.62 -3.89
CA GLY A 178 16.80 28.31 -4.54
C GLY A 178 15.57 27.41 -4.54
N THR A 179 15.72 26.23 -5.14
CA THR A 179 14.67 25.21 -5.20
C THR A 179 14.35 24.65 -3.82
N ILE A 180 13.06 24.60 -3.49
CA ILE A 180 12.57 23.85 -2.33
C ILE A 180 12.33 22.42 -2.78
N TYR A 181 12.72 21.46 -1.95
CA TYR A 181 12.49 20.05 -2.17
C TYR A 181 11.51 19.51 -1.14
N ALA A 182 10.57 18.70 -1.58
CA ALA A 182 9.73 17.88 -0.70
C ALA A 182 10.40 16.52 -0.55
N VAL A 183 10.68 16.13 0.69
CA VAL A 183 11.21 14.81 1.04
C VAL A 183 10.06 13.95 1.52
N SER A 184 9.80 12.87 0.79
CA SER A 184 8.77 11.91 1.15
C SER A 184 9.18 11.17 2.43
N PRO A 185 8.36 11.16 3.49
CA PRO A 185 8.66 10.42 4.71
C PRO A 185 8.55 8.90 4.48
N ILE A 186 7.93 8.48 3.38
CA ILE A 186 7.72 7.07 3.02
C ILE A 186 8.94 6.52 2.28
N THR A 187 9.43 7.26 1.28
CA THR A 187 10.51 6.78 0.41
C THR A 187 11.89 7.31 0.79
N GLY A 188 11.93 8.37 1.62
CA GLY A 188 13.15 9.12 1.91
C GLY A 188 13.71 9.86 0.69
N LYS A 189 12.97 9.89 -0.42
CA LYS A 189 13.40 10.53 -1.66
C LYS A 189 12.94 11.98 -1.74
N LYS A 190 13.73 12.82 -2.40
CA LYS A 190 13.41 14.22 -2.65
C LYS A 190 12.87 14.45 -4.06
N ARG A 191 11.95 15.40 -4.19
CA ARG A 191 11.52 15.97 -5.47
C ARG A 191 11.53 17.50 -5.40
N PRO A 192 11.77 18.21 -6.50
CA PRO A 192 11.61 19.65 -6.52
C PRO A 192 10.13 20.03 -6.35
N VAL A 193 9.85 21.05 -5.55
CA VAL A 193 8.53 21.67 -5.39
C VAL A 193 8.38 22.73 -6.46
N SER A 194 7.30 22.67 -7.23
CA SER A 194 7.06 23.66 -8.28
C SER A 194 6.66 25.03 -7.71
N LYS A 195 6.90 26.11 -8.46
CA LYS A 195 6.47 27.45 -8.06
C LYS A 195 4.95 27.56 -7.85
N ALA A 196 4.16 26.85 -8.65
CA ALA A 196 2.71 26.83 -8.53
C ALA A 196 2.26 26.14 -7.22
N GLU A 197 2.85 24.99 -6.93
CA GLU A 197 2.62 24.23 -5.69
C GLU A 197 3.01 25.05 -4.44
N TRP A 198 4.20 25.67 -4.47
CA TRP A 198 4.66 26.54 -3.38
C TRP A 198 3.74 27.74 -3.15
N ASN A 199 3.28 28.39 -4.22
CA ASN A 199 2.31 29.49 -4.11
C ASN A 199 0.98 29.02 -3.52
N GLY A 200 0.54 27.80 -3.84
CA GLY A 200 -0.65 27.17 -3.24
C GLY A 200 -0.54 27.04 -1.73
N TYR A 201 0.60 26.55 -1.22
CA TYR A 201 0.83 26.47 0.22
C TYR A 201 0.82 27.84 0.90
N ARG A 202 1.48 28.84 0.30
CA ARG A 202 1.52 30.20 0.85
C ARG A 202 0.16 30.89 0.84
N ALA A 203 -0.71 30.55 -0.10
CA ALA A 203 -2.09 31.02 -0.12
C ALA A 203 -2.91 30.36 1.01
N ALA A 204 -2.75 29.06 1.23
CA ALA A 204 -3.40 28.34 2.33
C ALA A 204 -2.97 28.87 3.71
N GLU A 205 -1.68 29.13 3.92
CA GLU A 205 -1.18 29.76 5.15
C GLU A 205 -1.83 31.13 5.43
N LYS A 206 -1.97 31.97 4.39
CA LYS A 206 -2.62 33.29 4.53
C LYS A 206 -4.11 33.18 4.85
N ALA A 207 -4.75 32.08 4.46
CA ALA A 207 -6.14 31.78 4.75
C ALA A 207 -6.34 31.13 6.14
N GLY A 208 -5.30 31.05 6.97
CA GLY A 208 -5.35 30.46 8.31
C GLY A 208 -4.99 28.96 8.37
N GLY A 209 -4.48 28.39 7.29
CA GLY A 209 -3.91 27.05 7.26
C GLY A 209 -2.58 26.93 8.01
N GLU A 210 -2.14 25.70 8.25
CA GLU A 210 -0.89 25.40 8.95
C GLU A 210 0.34 25.94 8.19
N LYS A 211 1.29 26.50 8.94
CA LYS A 211 2.53 27.03 8.39
C LYS A 211 3.55 25.91 8.13
N LEU A 212 3.99 25.78 6.89
CA LEU A 212 5.01 24.81 6.51
C LEU A 212 6.40 25.31 6.90
N ALA A 213 7.15 24.47 7.62
CA ALA A 213 8.55 24.71 7.93
C ALA A 213 9.44 24.18 6.79
N VAL A 214 10.36 25.03 6.30
CA VAL A 214 11.39 24.63 5.34
C VAL A 214 12.74 24.54 6.04
N GLY A 215 13.21 23.32 6.26
CA GLY A 215 14.53 23.03 6.79
C GLY A 215 15.63 23.58 5.87
N GLN A 216 16.70 24.11 6.47
CA GLN A 216 17.88 24.58 5.75
C GLN A 216 18.99 23.58 5.98
N ILE A 217 19.46 22.93 4.92
CA ILE A 217 20.50 21.89 4.99
C ILE A 217 21.67 22.25 4.08
N SER A 218 22.84 21.64 4.31
CA SER A 218 23.98 21.87 3.43
C SER A 218 23.72 21.29 2.03
N LYS A 219 24.39 21.83 1.00
CA LYS A 219 24.34 21.24 -0.34
C LYS A 219 24.75 19.77 -0.35
N ALA A 220 25.73 19.38 0.46
CA ALA A 220 26.18 17.99 0.56
C ALA A 220 25.08 17.08 1.12
N ASP A 221 24.37 17.52 2.18
CA ASP A 221 23.25 16.76 2.75
C ASP A 221 22.08 16.68 1.78
N LEU A 222 21.80 17.77 1.06
CA LEU A 222 20.76 17.79 0.04
C LEU A 222 21.07 16.82 -1.10
N ASP A 223 22.31 16.79 -1.59
CA ASP A 223 22.75 15.89 -2.65
C ASP A 223 22.78 14.42 -2.20
N ALA A 224 22.91 14.15 -0.90
CA ALA A 224 22.86 12.80 -0.33
C ALA A 224 21.45 12.19 -0.29
N ILE A 225 20.39 13.01 -0.38
CA ILE A 225 19.00 12.52 -0.42
C ILE A 225 18.68 12.02 -1.85
N PRO A 226 18.26 10.76 -2.05
CA PRO A 226 18.00 10.24 -3.39
C PRO A 226 16.85 10.97 -4.09
N ASP A 227 16.93 11.18 -5.40
CA ASP A 227 15.83 11.79 -6.17
C ASP A 227 14.68 10.79 -6.40
N ALA A 228 13.45 11.31 -6.35
CA ALA A 228 12.19 10.61 -6.63
C ALA A 228 12.11 10.11 -8.08
#